data_AF-A0A5K1DAX5-F1
#
_entry.id   AF-A0A5K1DAX5-F1
#
_cell.length_a   1.000
_cell.length_b   1.000
_cell.length_c   1.000
_cell.angle_alpha   90.00
_cell.angle_beta   90.00
_cell.angle_gamma   90.00
#
_symmetry.space_group_name_H-M   'P 1'
#
loop_
_entity.id
_entity.type
_entity.pdbx_description
1 polymer ?
#
loop_
_entity_poly.entity_id
_entity_poly.type
_entity_poly.pdbx_seq_one_letter_code
_entity_poly.pdbx_strand_id
1 'polypeptide(L)' 'MSSGGGTTGTAKTPADFLKSIRGRPVVVKLNSGVDYR' A
#
# COMPACT_ATOMS: atom_id res chain seq x y z
N MET A 1 6.03 11.20 -25.09
CA MET A 1 5.69 9.79 -25.39
C MET A 1 5.23 9.14 -24.09
N SER A 2 4.00 8.66 -24.09
CA SER A 2 3.40 7.87 -23.03
C SER A 2 4.28 6.71 -22.59
N SER A 3 4.27 6.40 -21.30
CA SER A 3 4.20 5.00 -20.91
C SER A 3 3.38 4.91 -19.62
N GLY A 4 2.09 4.64 -19.82
CA GLY A 4 1.29 4.00 -18.81
C GLY A 4 1.71 2.54 -18.75
N GLY A 5 1.95 2.05 -17.54
CA GLY A 5 2.20 0.65 -17.25
C GLY A 5 1.79 0.40 -15.81
N GLY A 6 0.58 -0.11 -15.62
CA GLY A 6 0.12 -0.61 -14.32
C GLY A 6 1.02 -1.78 -13.93
N THR A 7 2.05 -1.50 -13.15
CA THR A 7 2.89 -2.53 -12.55
C THR A 7 2.11 -3.16 -11.41
N THR A 8 1.37 -4.21 -11.74
CA THR A 8 1.18 -5.37 -10.86
C THR A 8 2.53 -6.05 -10.63
N GLY A 9 3.51 -5.29 -10.13
CA GLY A 9 4.80 -5.76 -9.70
C GLY A 9 4.66 -6.05 -8.23
N THR A 10 4.66 -7.33 -7.88
CA THR A 10 4.78 -7.87 -6.52
C THR A 10 5.64 -6.93 -5.68
N ALA A 11 5.07 -6.36 -4.60
CA ALA A 11 5.80 -5.45 -3.73
C ALA A 11 7.05 -6.18 -3.20
N LYS A 12 8.22 -5.87 -3.79
CA LYS A 12 9.49 -6.53 -3.45
C LYS A 12 9.98 -6.15 -2.06
N THR A 13 9.50 -5.02 -1.55
CA THR A 13 9.79 -4.53 -0.20
C THR A 13 8.51 -4.02 0.48
N PRO A 14 8.44 -4.05 1.82
CA PRO A 14 7.33 -3.44 2.57
C PRO A 14 7.12 -1.96 2.23
N ALA A 15 8.19 -1.23 1.95
CA ALA A 15 8.12 0.18 1.59
C ALA A 15 7.38 0.41 0.25
N ASP A 16 7.49 -0.50 -0.70
CA ASP A 16 6.83 -0.38 -2.00
C ASP A 16 5.33 -0.63 -1.89
N PHE A 17 4.92 -1.56 -1.02
CA PHE A 17 3.51 -1.73 -0.67
C PHE A 17 2.94 -0.46 -0.02
N LEU A 18 3.64 0.13 0.95
CA LEU A 18 3.17 1.36 1.59
C LEU A 18 3.03 2.54 0.61
N LYS A 19 3.90 2.63 -0.40
CA LYS A 19 3.78 3.66 -1.44
C LYS A 19 2.55 3.43 -2.34
N SER A 20 2.22 2.19 -2.67
CA SER A 20 1.13 1.86 -3.61
C SER A 20 -0.28 2.08 -3.03
N ILE A 21 -0.41 2.09 -1.71
CA ILE A 21 -1.69 2.29 -1.01
C ILE A 21 -1.91 3.75 -0.54
N ARG A 22 -0.97 4.67 -0.81
CA ARG A 22 -1.11 6.08 -0.42
C ARG A 22 -2.36 6.71 -1.04
N GLY A 23 -3.06 7.52 -0.25
CA GLY A 23 -4.28 8.23 -0.67
C GLY A 23 -5.54 7.36 -0.73
N ARG A 24 -5.45 6.08 -0.34
CA ARG A 24 -6.59 5.16 -0.25
C ARG A 24 -6.94 4.97 1.23
N PRO A 25 -8.23 4.90 1.61
CA PRO A 25 -8.62 4.54 2.96
C PRO A 25 -8.02 3.18 3.34
N VAL A 26 -7.46 3.08 4.54
CA VAL A 26 -6.84 1.85 5.03
C VAL A 26 -7.43 1.48 6.39
N VAL A 27 -7.13 0.27 6.86
CA VAL A 27 -7.36 -0.13 8.24
C VAL A 27 -6.02 -0.61 8.79
N VAL A 28 -5.61 -0.09 9.94
CA VAL A 28 -4.37 -0.45 10.62
C VAL A 28 -4.71 -1.21 11.90
N LYS A 29 -4.21 -2.44 12.02
CA LYS A 29 -4.32 -3.23 13.25
C LYS A 29 -3.12 -2.97 14.14
N LEU A 30 -3.35 -2.45 15.34
CA LEU A 30 -2.31 -2.28 16.36
C LEU A 30 -2.07 -3.58 17.13
N ASN A 31 -0.89 -3.68 17.75
CA ASN A 31 -0.53 -4.82 18.60
C ASN A 31 -1.43 -4.97 19.83
N SER A 32 -2.14 -3.90 20.21
CA SER A 32 -3.17 -3.90 21.24
C SER A 32 -4.47 -4.59 20.80
N GLY A 33 -4.57 -5.02 19.54
CA GLY A 33 -5.76 -5.64 18.96
C GLY A 33 -6.79 -4.64 18.41
N VAL A 34 -6.57 -3.33 18.63
CA VAL A 34 -7.43 -2.24 18.16
C VAL A 34 -7.19 -1.99 16.66
N ASP A 35 -8.28 -1.86 15.90
CA ASP A 35 -8.25 -1.49 14.49
C ASP A 35 -8.53 0.02 14.33
N TYR A 36 -7.72 0.70 13.53
CA TYR A 36 -7.83 2.13 13.22
C TYR A 36 -8.06 2.35 11.72
N ARG A 37 -8.75 3.41 11.32
CA ARG A 37 -9.03 3.74 9.90
C ARG A 37 -8.24 4.96 9.43
#